data_AF-A0ABD5P0U3-F1
#
_entry.id   AF-A0ABD5P0U3-F1
#
_cell.length_a   1.000
_cell.length_b   1.000
_cell.length_c   1.000
_cell.angle_alpha   90.00
_cell.angle_beta   90.00
_cell.angle_gamma   90.00
#
_symmetry.space_group_name_H-M   'P 1'
#
loop_
_entity.id
_entity.type
_entity.pdbx_description
1 polymer ?
#
loop_
_entity_poly.entity_id
_entity_poly.type
_entity_poly.pdbx_seq_one_letter_code
_entity_poly.pdbx_strand_id
1 'polypeptide(L)'
;MALEPITWTVMFAVTALLWGVTSVALYRSLHDEDRKLELLERQDRIDSYSPRGLAELRTWIESHPNDPLVDEGKRRYNDCVDALRDIDETFYDWSDEEIESLEKL
;
A
#
# COMPACT_ATOMS: atom_id res chain seq x y z
N MET A 1 -35.40 -38.53 -5.94
CA MET A 1 -35.51 -37.81 -4.66
C MET A 1 -35.03 -36.39 -4.93
N ALA A 2 -35.93 -35.41 -4.86
CA ALA A 2 -35.53 -34.01 -4.95
C ALA A 2 -34.88 -33.61 -3.62
N LEU A 3 -33.80 -32.82 -3.69
CA LEU A 3 -33.17 -32.28 -2.49
C LEU A 3 -34.15 -31.33 -1.78
N GLU A 4 -34.18 -31.37 -0.45
CA GLU A 4 -34.94 -30.43 0.36
C GLU A 4 -34.50 -28.98 0.02
N PRO A 5 -35.42 -28.00 -0.02
CA PRO A 5 -35.10 -26.61 -0.36
C PRO A 5 -33.95 -26.04 0.48
N ILE A 6 -33.83 -26.46 1.74
CA ILE A 6 -32.73 -26.08 2.64
C ILE A 6 -31.37 -26.53 2.10
N THR A 7 -31.27 -27.75 1.54
CA THR A 7 -30.01 -28.27 1.01
C THR A 7 -29.54 -27.44 -0.18
N TRP A 8 -30.46 -27.02 -1.06
CA TRP A 8 -30.13 -26.11 -2.15
C TRP A 8 -29.63 -24.75 -1.66
N THR A 9 -30.32 -24.16 -0.68
CA THR A 9 -29.91 -22.89 -0.08
C THR A 9 -28.51 -22.97 0.53
N VAL A 10 -28.22 -24.02 1.31
CA VAL A 10 -26.90 -24.23 1.90
C VAL A 10 -25.84 -24.43 0.83
N MET A 11 -26.13 -25.20 -0.22
CA MET A 11 -25.17 -25.46 -1.30
C MET A 11 -24.83 -24.18 -2.07
N PHE A 12 -25.82 -23.35 -2.41
CA PHE A 12 -25.56 -22.04 -3.03
C PHE A 12 -24.82 -21.09 -2.09
N ALA A 13 -25.18 -21.05 -0.81
CA ALA A 13 -24.50 -20.20 0.17
C ALA A 13 -23.02 -20.59 0.31
N VAL A 14 -22.70 -21.88 0.44
CA VAL A 14 -21.31 -22.35 0.53
C VAL A 14 -20.54 -22.05 -0.76
N THR A 15 -21.15 -22.28 -1.92
CA THR A 15 -20.52 -21.97 -3.21
C THR A 15 -20.22 -20.47 -3.33
N ALA A 16 -21.20 -19.62 -3.02
CA ALA A 16 -21.05 -18.18 -3.07
C ALA A 16 -20.03 -17.66 -2.05
N LEU A 17 -19.95 -18.25 -0.86
CA LEU A 17 -18.96 -17.87 0.14
C LEU A 17 -17.54 -18.23 -0.30
N LEU A 18 -17.33 -19.46 -0.79
CA LEU A 18 -16.01 -19.92 -1.22
C LEU A 18 -15.49 -19.12 -2.42
N TRP A 19 -16.32 -18.95 -3.44
CA TRP A 19 -15.91 -18.23 -4.66
C TRP A 19 -15.97 -16.73 -4.48
N GLY A 20 -17.02 -16.21 -3.85
CA GLY A 20 -17.25 -14.79 -3.69
C GLY A 20 -16.16 -14.11 -2.87
N VAL A 21 -15.71 -14.73 -1.76
CA VAL A 21 -14.63 -14.16 -0.95
C VAL A 21 -13.32 -14.09 -1.75
N THR A 22 -12.96 -15.16 -2.46
CA THR A 22 -11.73 -15.17 -3.29
C THR A 22 -11.83 -14.18 -4.44
N SER A 23 -12.96 -14.12 -5.15
CA SER A 23 -13.16 -13.17 -6.25
C SER A 23 -13.11 -11.72 -5.77
N VAL A 24 -13.70 -11.39 -4.62
CA VAL A 24 -13.65 -10.04 -4.05
C VAL A 24 -12.23 -9.67 -3.62
N ALA A 25 -11.51 -10.60 -2.99
CA ALA A 25 -10.12 -10.36 -2.59
C ALA A 25 -9.23 -10.11 -3.82
N LEU A 26 -9.38 -10.94 -4.87
CA LEU A 26 -8.64 -10.79 -6.11
C LEU A 26 -8.98 -9.48 -6.83
N TYR A 27 -10.26 -9.15 -6.93
CA TYR A 27 -10.72 -7.90 -7.55
C TYR A 27 -10.12 -6.68 -6.85
N ARG A 28 -10.14 -6.64 -5.51
CA ARG A 28 -9.51 -5.54 -4.75
C ARG A 28 -8.01 -5.47 -4.98
N SER A 29 -7.32 -6.61 -4.93
CA SER A 29 -5.86 -6.64 -5.15
C SER A 29 -5.47 -6.14 -6.53
N LEU A 30 -6.17 -6.60 -7.57
CA LEU A 30 -5.90 -6.17 -8.95
C LEU A 30 -6.23 -4.69 -9.15
N HIS A 31 -7.32 -4.20 -8.56
CA HIS A 31 -7.68 -2.78 -8.68
C HIS A 31 -6.68 -1.86 -7.96
N ASP A 32 -6.16 -2.28 -6.81
CA ASP A 32 -5.10 -1.55 -6.11
C ASP A 32 -3.79 -1.54 -6.91
N GLU A 33 -3.47 -2.64 -7.60
CA GLU A 33 -2.32 -2.72 -8.51
C GLU A 33 -2.51 -1.85 -9.76
N ASP A 34 -3.70 -1.86 -10.37
CA ASP A 34 -4.04 -1.02 -11.51
C ASP A 34 -3.87 0.47 -11.17
N ARG A 35 -4.33 0.91 -10.00
CA ARG A 35 -4.15 2.30 -9.55
C ARG A 35 -2.66 2.67 -9.42
N LYS A 36 -1.82 1.75 -8.91
CA LYS A 36 -0.38 1.99 -8.81
C LYS A 36 0.28 2.09 -10.18
N LEU A 37 -0.12 1.21 -11.11
CA LEU A 37 0.39 1.23 -12.48
C LEU A 37 -0.02 2.51 -13.20
N GLU A 38 -1.26 2.95 -13.04
CA GLU A 38 -1.74 4.22 -13.62
C GLU A 38 -0.92 5.42 -13.12
N LEU A 39 -0.63 5.48 -11.81
CA LEU A 39 0.24 6.52 -11.26
C LEU A 39 1.66 6.43 -11.84
N LEU A 40 2.26 5.23 -11.88
CA LEU A 40 3.60 5.07 -12.45
C LEU A 40 3.66 5.44 -13.94
N GLU A 41 2.65 5.09 -14.73
CA GLU A 41 2.57 5.46 -16.15
C GLU A 41 2.46 6.98 -16.35
N ARG A 42 1.81 7.70 -15.42
CA ARG A 42 1.56 9.13 -15.53
C ARG A 42 2.72 10.01 -15.04
N GLN A 43 3.38 9.62 -13.95
CA GLN A 43 4.37 10.47 -13.23
C GLN A 43 5.73 9.78 -13.00
N ASP A 44 5.96 8.57 -13.52
CA ASP A 44 7.22 7.80 -13.48
C ASP A 44 7.74 7.43 -12.07
N ARG A 45 7.20 8.06 -11.02
CA ARG A 45 7.53 7.84 -9.61
C ARG A 45 6.27 7.82 -8.75
N ILE A 46 6.37 7.16 -7.60
CA ILE A 46 5.30 7.03 -6.61
C ILE A 46 5.91 7.03 -5.21
N ASP A 47 5.16 7.51 -4.23
CA ASP A 47 5.52 7.43 -2.82
C ASP A 47 5.61 5.96 -2.37
N SER A 48 6.81 5.59 -1.92
CA SER A 48 7.12 4.20 -1.54
C SER A 48 6.63 3.84 -0.14
N TYR A 49 6.42 4.84 0.71
CA TYR A 49 5.98 4.68 2.09
C TYR A 49 4.79 5.59 2.39
N SER A 50 3.85 5.10 3.20
CA SER A 50 2.79 5.92 3.78
C SER A 50 3.35 6.86 4.87
N PRO A 51 2.62 7.90 5.30
CA PRO A 51 3.08 8.81 6.36
C PRO A 51 3.56 8.09 7.61
N ARG A 52 2.79 7.11 8.08
CA ARG A 52 3.16 6.28 9.22
C ARG A 52 4.41 5.44 8.95
N GLY A 53 4.50 4.82 7.77
CA GLY A 53 5.65 3.98 7.42
C GLY A 53 6.96 4.76 7.34
N LEU A 54 6.92 5.98 6.80
CA LEU A 54 8.10 6.84 6.71
C LEU A 54 8.53 7.36 8.10
N ALA A 55 7.58 7.70 8.96
CA ALA A 55 7.85 8.11 10.34
C ALA A 55 8.44 6.96 11.18
N GLU A 56 7.95 5.73 11.01
CA GLU A 56 8.52 4.53 11.63
C GLU A 56 9.95 4.29 11.15
N LEU A 57 10.21 4.43 9.85
CA LEU A 57 11.56 4.30 9.29
C LEU A 57 12.53 5.34 9.87
N ARG A 58 12.12 6.62 9.95
CA ARG A 58 12.92 7.68 10.57
C ARG A 58 13.24 7.35 12.03
N THR A 59 12.24 6.95 12.80
CA THR A 59 12.40 6.57 14.22
C THR A 59 13.38 5.40 14.36
N TRP A 60 13.28 4.42 13.48
CA TRP A 60 14.19 3.28 13.46
C TRP A 60 15.64 3.70 13.15
N ILE A 61 15.86 4.57 12.16
CA ILE A 61 17.17 5.13 11.80
C ILE A 61 17.79 5.87 12.99
N GLU A 62 17.02 6.73 13.65
CA GLU A 62 17.48 7.54 14.78
C GLU A 62 17.82 6.69 16.02
N SER A 63 17.09 5.59 16.23
CA SER A 63 17.31 4.70 17.37
C SER A 63 18.44 3.69 17.17
N HIS A 64 18.88 3.45 15.94
CA HIS A 64 19.87 2.42 15.62
C HIS A 64 21.09 2.95 14.84
N PRO A 65 21.77 4.03 15.27
CA PRO A 65 22.76 4.74 14.44
C PRO A 65 24.01 3.92 14.02
N ASN A 66 24.27 2.79 14.68
CA ASN A 66 25.40 1.91 14.38
C ASN A 66 24.99 0.60 13.69
N ASP A 67 23.71 0.46 13.31
CA ASP A 67 23.25 -0.71 12.57
C ASP A 67 23.79 -0.69 11.13
N PRO A 68 24.26 -1.83 10.59
CA PRO A 68 24.80 -1.88 9.23
C PRO A 68 23.81 -1.46 8.13
N LEU A 69 22.50 -1.45 8.42
CA LEU A 69 21.45 -1.06 7.49
C LEU A 69 21.01 0.40 7.62
N VAL A 70 21.64 1.20 8.50
CA VAL A 70 21.30 2.63 8.66
C VAL A 70 21.44 3.40 7.35
N ASP A 71 22.54 3.20 6.64
CA ASP A 71 22.80 3.94 5.40
C ASP A 71 21.79 3.57 4.30
N GLU A 72 21.36 2.30 4.27
CA GLU A 72 20.26 1.84 3.42
C GLU A 72 18.95 2.53 3.80
N GLY A 73 18.62 2.55 5.09
CA GLY A 73 17.41 3.18 5.62
C GLY A 73 17.36 4.67 5.28
N LYS A 74 18.45 5.40 5.51
CA LYS A 74 18.57 6.82 5.15
C LYS A 74 18.37 7.06 3.67
N ARG A 75 18.99 6.23 2.81
CA ARG A 75 18.82 6.34 1.36
C ARG A 75 17.35 6.16 0.98
N ARG A 76 16.69 5.10 1.45
CA ARG A 76 15.27 4.84 1.14
C ARG A 76 14.34 5.91 1.68
N TYR A 77 14.62 6.42 2.87
CA TYR A 77 13.88 7.54 3.43
C TYR A 77 14.01 8.77 2.52
N ASN A 78 15.24 9.15 2.14
CA ASN A 78 15.51 10.29 1.29
C ASN A 78 14.91 10.12 -0.12
N ASP A 79 14.96 8.91 -0.69
CA ASP A 79 14.36 8.59 -1.99
C ASP A 79 12.84 8.79 -1.98
N CYS A 80 12.18 8.43 -0.87
CA CYS A 80 10.73 8.65 -0.69
C CYS A 80 10.41 10.15 -0.53
N VAL A 81 11.21 10.89 0.24
CA VAL A 81 11.07 12.36 0.37
C VAL A 81 11.25 13.03 -0.99
N ASP A 82 12.20 12.59 -1.81
CA ASP A 82 12.38 13.09 -3.17
C ASP A 82 11.20 12.75 -4.06
N ALA A 83 10.70 11.50 -4.01
CA ALA A 83 9.53 11.11 -4.80
C ALA A 83 8.32 11.99 -4.44
N LEU A 84 8.04 12.21 -3.15
CA LEU A 84 6.91 13.03 -2.68
C LEU A 84 6.98 14.49 -3.16
N ARG A 85 8.18 15.02 -3.43
CA ARG A 85 8.38 16.39 -3.93
C ARG A 85 8.28 16.49 -5.45
N ASP A 86 8.49 15.38 -6.15
CA ASP A 86 8.51 15.32 -7.61
C ASP A 86 7.14 14.92 -8.20
N ILE A 87 6.28 14.27 -7.41
CA ILE A 87 5.01 13.73 -7.89
C ILE A 87 3.84 14.69 -7.69
N ASP A 88 2.93 14.71 -8.66
CA ASP A 88 1.71 15.54 -8.61
C ASP A 88 0.59 14.89 -7.77
N GLU A 89 0.51 13.56 -7.74
CA GLU A 89 -0.49 12.82 -6.96
C GLU A 89 0.18 11.74 -6.12
N THR A 90 -0.22 11.69 -4.85
CA THR A 90 0.23 10.68 -3.88
C THR A 90 -0.70 9.45 -3.90
N PHE A 91 -0.10 8.27 -3.75
CA PHE A 91 -0.85 7.03 -3.64
C PHE A 91 -1.44 6.86 -2.24
N TYR A 92 -0.65 7.18 -1.21
CA TYR A 92 -1.10 7.21 0.18
C TYR A 92 -1.68 8.59 0.55
N ASP A 93 -2.42 8.63 1.65
CA ASP A 93 -3.14 9.83 2.13
C ASP A 93 -2.20 10.87 2.79
N TRP A 94 -1.20 11.34 2.05
CA TRP A 94 -0.30 12.42 2.47
C TRP A 94 -1.00 13.78 2.39
N SER A 95 -0.83 14.62 3.41
CA SER A 95 -1.19 16.04 3.33
C SER A 95 0.00 16.88 2.81
N ASP A 96 -0.30 18.00 2.15
CA ASP A 96 0.73 18.93 1.66
C ASP A 96 1.61 19.43 2.82
N GLU A 97 1.02 19.73 3.98
CA GLU A 97 1.76 20.16 5.16
C GLU A 97 2.69 19.07 5.71
N GLU A 98 2.26 17.80 5.66
CA GLU A 98 3.10 16.67 6.04
C GLU A 98 4.30 16.57 5.11
N ILE A 99 4.09 16.64 3.78
CA ILE A 99 5.17 16.59 2.78
C ILE A 99 6.16 17.76 2.98
N GLU A 100 5.66 18.98 3.18
CA GLU A 100 6.50 20.17 3.38
C GLU A 100 7.36 20.06 4.65
N SER A 101 6.85 19.41 5.69
CA SER A 101 7.58 19.21 6.95
C SER A 101 8.71 18.18 6.88
N LEU A 102 8.76 17.35 5.82
CA LEU A 102 9.77 16.32 5.67
C LEU A 102 11.14 16.91 5.34
N GLU A 103 12.12 16.58 6.17
CA GLU A 103 13.54 16.87 5.94
C GLU A 103 14.30 15.59 5.61
N LYS A 104 15.33 15.70 4.76
CA LYS A 104 16.26 14.60 4.46
C LYS A 104 17.19 14.30 5.64
N LEU A 105 17.58 13.03 5.77
CA LEU A 105 18.47 12.49 6.82
C LEU A 105 19.90 12.24 6.32
#